data_AF-A0A949M7J9-F1
#
_entry.id   AF-A0A949M7J9-F1
#
_cell.length_a   1.000
_cell.length_b   1.000
_cell.length_c   1.000
_cell.angle_alpha   90.00
_cell.angle_beta   90.00
_cell.angle_gamma   90.00
#
_symmetry.space_group_name_H-M   'P 1'
#
loop_
_entity.id
_entity.type
_entity.pdbx_description
1 polymer ?
#
loop_
_entity_poly.entity_id
_entity_poly.type
_entity_poly.pdbx_seq_one_letter_code
_entity_poly.pdbx_strand_id
1 'polypeptide(L)'
;MKVLIDQPQIRQGIAQLGEKLNREYGQGPITVVAIMTGSLVMLADLIRCLEMPLRISLIRATSYRGGITSGELHVEELERLDIQDRDVLLIDDIFDTGKTLQEVTRRLRDLGP
;
A
#
# COMPACT_ATOMS: atom_id res chain seq x y z
N MET A 1 20.78 -7.04 -18.76
CA MET A 1 19.44 -6.83 -18.14
C MET A 1 18.38 -7.25 -19.13
N LYS A 2 17.32 -7.92 -18.66
CA LYS A 2 16.15 -8.28 -19.47
C LYS A 2 14.95 -7.47 -18.97
N VAL A 3 14.17 -6.89 -19.87
CA VAL A 3 12.89 -6.26 -19.52
C VAL A 3 11.87 -7.38 -19.26
N LEU A 4 11.27 -7.39 -18.06
CA LEU A 4 10.25 -8.37 -17.69
C LEU A 4 8.83 -7.84 -17.92
N ILE A 5 8.60 -6.58 -17.54
CA ILE A 5 7.35 -5.85 -17.74
C ILE A 5 7.75 -4.47 -18.25
N ASP A 6 7.25 -4.11 -19.43
CA ASP A 6 7.50 -2.79 -20.00
C ASP A 6 6.54 -1.73 -19.45
N GLN A 7 6.82 -0.47 -19.75
CA GLN A 7 6.02 0.66 -19.27
C GLN A 7 4.54 0.60 -19.72
N PRO A 8 4.21 0.28 -21.00
CA PRO A 8 2.82 0.06 -21.41
C PRO A 8 2.10 -1.00 -20.59
N GLN A 9 2.74 -2.14 -20.34
CA GLN A 9 2.17 -3.23 -19.53
C GLN A 9 1.90 -2.80 -18.08
N ILE A 10 2.84 -2.07 -17.46
CA ILE A 10 2.65 -1.51 -16.11
C ILE A 10 1.44 -0.56 -16.09
N ARG A 11 1.38 0.39 -17.04
CA ARG A 11 0.27 1.35 -17.13
C ARG A 11 -1.07 0.67 -17.32
N GLN A 12 -1.13 -0.37 -18.16
CA GLN A 12 -2.33 -1.15 -18.37
C GLN A 12 -2.78 -1.86 -17.09
N GLY A 13 -1.85 -2.49 -16.36
CA GLY A 13 -2.17 -3.15 -15.08
C GLY A 13 -2.69 -2.16 -14.03
N ILE A 14 -2.10 -0.97 -13.95
CA ILE A 14 -2.55 0.07 -13.02
C ILE A 14 -3.94 0.60 -13.39
N ALA A 15 -4.22 0.82 -14.68
CA ALA A 15 -5.54 1.24 -15.14
C ALA A 15 -6.62 0.19 -14.79
N GLN A 16 -6.34 -1.10 -15.03
CA GLN A 16 -7.25 -2.19 -14.68
C GLN A 16 -7.50 -2.29 -13.18
N LEU A 17 -6.47 -2.08 -12.36
CA LEU A 17 -6.60 -2.04 -10.90
C LEU A 17 -7.46 -0.84 -10.45
N GLY A 18 -7.22 0.35 -11.03
CA GLY A 18 -8.01 1.55 -10.75
C GLY A 18 -9.50 1.36 -11.06
N GLU A 19 -9.84 0.83 -12.25
CA GLU A 19 -11.22 0.53 -12.63
C GLU A 19 -11.89 -0.46 -11.67
N LYS A 20 -11.14 -1.46 -11.18
CA LYS A 20 -11.63 -2.41 -10.19
C LYS A 20 -11.94 -1.72 -8.86
N LEU A 21 -11.01 -0.90 -8.36
CA LEU A 21 -11.18 -0.17 -7.10
C LEU A 21 -12.33 0.86 -7.17
N ASN A 22 -12.46 1.59 -8.29
CA ASN A 22 -13.57 2.53 -8.51
C ASN A 22 -14.93 1.83 -8.46
N ARG A 23 -15.04 0.61 -9.01
CA ARG A 23 -16.27 -0.19 -8.95
C ARG A 23 -16.55 -0.74 -7.55
N GLU A 24 -15.53 -1.16 -6.81
CA GLU A 24 -15.70 -1.78 -5.48
C GLU A 24 -16.01 -0.76 -4.39
N TYR A 25 -15.31 0.39 -4.38
CA TYR A 25 -15.44 1.41 -3.33
C TYR A 25 -16.37 2.58 -3.73
N GLY A 26 -16.77 2.66 -5.00
CA GLY A 26 -17.73 3.65 -5.47
C GLY A 26 -17.24 5.09 -5.26
N GLN A 27 -18.06 5.91 -4.59
CA GLN A 27 -17.84 7.34 -4.39
C GLN A 27 -17.42 7.71 -2.95
N GLY A 28 -17.30 6.71 -2.06
CA GLY A 28 -16.91 6.93 -0.66
C GLY A 28 -15.44 7.36 -0.52
N PRO A 29 -15.08 8.18 0.48
CA PRO A 29 -13.70 8.53 0.71
C PRO A 29 -12.90 7.31 1.17
N ILE A 30 -11.69 7.13 0.63
CA ILE A 30 -10.79 6.03 0.99
C ILE A 30 -9.47 6.58 1.52
N THR A 31 -8.92 5.94 2.55
CA THR A 31 -7.59 6.26 3.04
C THR A 31 -6.57 5.27 2.46
N VAL A 32 -5.70 5.78 1.60
CA VAL A 32 -4.58 5.03 1.04
C VAL A 32 -3.41 5.09 2.00
N VAL A 33 -2.92 3.93 2.44
CA VAL A 33 -1.69 3.80 3.23
C VAL A 33 -0.64 3.11 2.37
N ALA A 34 0.45 3.80 2.04
CA ALA A 34 1.48 3.26 1.16
C ALA A 34 2.79 2.99 1.90
N ILE A 35 3.36 1.80 1.69
CA ILE A 35 4.64 1.37 2.26
C ILE A 35 5.78 1.93 1.41
N MET A 36 6.50 2.90 1.96
CA MET A 36 7.62 3.55 1.29
C MET A 36 8.91 2.71 1.41
N THR A 37 9.84 2.81 0.46
CA THR A 37 9.84 3.74 -0.71
C THR A 37 9.43 3.08 -2.02
N GLY A 38 9.50 1.74 -2.12
CA GLY A 38 9.31 1.01 -3.37
C GLY A 38 7.97 1.27 -4.05
N SER A 39 6.90 1.43 -3.26
CA SER A 39 5.55 1.65 -3.81
C SER A 39 5.31 3.06 -4.36
N LEU A 40 6.24 4.00 -4.20
CA LEU A 40 6.03 5.43 -4.52
C LEU A 40 5.53 5.67 -5.96
N VAL A 41 6.18 5.04 -6.95
CA VAL A 41 5.84 5.25 -8.37
C VAL A 41 4.49 4.61 -8.70
N MET A 42 4.27 3.37 -8.22
CA MET A 42 2.99 2.68 -8.37
C MET A 42 1.85 3.44 -7.71
N LEU A 43 2.06 3.97 -6.50
CA LEU A 43 1.12 4.81 -5.79
C LEU A 43 0.75 6.03 -6.64
N ALA A 44 1.75 6.78 -7.12
CA ALA A 44 1.52 7.98 -7.91
C ALA A 44 0.75 7.71 -9.21
N ASP A 45 1.03 6.58 -9.86
CA ASP A 45 0.29 6.14 -11.05
C ASP A 45 -1.15 5.73 -10.69
N LEU A 46 -1.34 4.95 -9.61
CA LEU A 46 -2.66 4.45 -9.23
C LEU A 46 -3.61 5.54 -8.74
N ILE A 47 -3.17 6.47 -7.88
CA ILE A 47 -4.06 7.51 -7.33
C ILE A 47 -4.63 8.43 -8.42
N ARG A 48 -3.97 8.52 -9.59
CA ARG A 48 -4.46 9.28 -10.74
C ARG A 48 -5.57 8.56 -11.52
N CYS A 49 -5.74 7.26 -11.30
CA CYS A 49 -6.81 6.44 -11.87
C CYS A 49 -8.03 6.35 -10.94
N LEU A 50 -7.90 6.75 -9.68
CA LEU A 50 -8.97 6.66 -8.69
C LEU A 50 -9.89 7.89 -8.77
N GLU A 51 -11.20 7.65 -8.78
CA GLU A 51 -12.22 8.68 -9.01
C GLU A 51 -12.87 9.18 -7.71
N MET A 52 -12.64 8.49 -6.60
CA MET A 52 -13.19 8.86 -5.29
C MET A 52 -12.24 9.79 -4.52
N PRO A 53 -12.74 10.51 -3.49
CA PRO A 53 -11.89 11.31 -2.63
C PRO A 53 -10.84 10.45 -1.90
N LEU A 54 -9.58 10.85 -1.95
CA LEU A 54 -8.47 10.11 -1.34
C LEU A 54 -7.87 10.89 -0.17
N ARG A 55 -7.59 10.19 0.93
CA ARG A 55 -6.59 10.60 1.93
C ARG A 55 -5.35 9.74 1.73
N ILE A 56 -4.17 10.36 1.63
CA ILE A 56 -2.91 9.62 1.45
C ILE A 56 -2.11 9.69 2.75
N SER A 57 -1.69 8.53 3.22
CA SER A 57 -0.75 8.38 4.34
C SER A 57 0.40 7.48 3.93
N LEU A 58 1.59 7.78 4.41
CA LEU A 58 2.82 7.08 4.06
C LEU A 58 3.42 6.47 5.33
N ILE A 59 3.84 5.22 5.25
CA ILE A 59 4.56 4.53 6.32
C ILE A 59 5.88 3.98 5.80
N ARG A 60 6.82 3.70 6.68
CA ARG A 60 8.06 3.00 6.33
C ARG A 60 8.15 1.71 7.12
N ALA A 61 8.28 0.59 6.41
CA ALA A 61 8.47 -0.71 7.02
C ALA A 61 9.93 -1.16 6.83
N THR A 62 10.67 -1.34 7.92
CA THR A 62 12.05 -1.83 7.88
C THR A 62 12.19 -3.09 8.71
N SER A 63 12.93 -4.06 8.20
CA SER A 63 13.25 -5.28 8.95
C SER A 63 14.49 -5.03 9.81
N TYR A 64 14.40 -5.22 11.12
CA TYR A 64 15.59 -5.24 11.96
C TYR A 64 16.43 -6.48 11.60
N ARG A 65 17.59 -6.28 10.99
CA ARG A 65 18.55 -7.36 10.72
C ARG A 65 19.44 -7.58 11.94
N GLY A 66 18.91 -8.26 12.96
CA GLY A 66 19.65 -8.70 14.14
C GLY A 66 19.73 -10.23 14.22
N GLY A 67 20.57 -10.87 13.40
CA GLY A 67 20.86 -12.32 13.50
C GLY A 67 20.16 -13.25 12.47
N ILE A 68 20.14 -14.56 12.77
CA ILE A 68 19.76 -15.69 11.88
C ILE A 68 18.23 -15.79 11.66
N THR A 69 17.43 -15.12 12.49
CA THR A 69 15.96 -15.09 12.40
C THR A 69 15.46 -13.87 11.62
N SER A 70 14.32 -13.99 10.93
CA SER A 70 13.62 -12.81 10.40
C SER A 70 13.25 -11.92 11.58
N GLY A 71 13.98 -10.82 11.77
CA GLY A 71 13.77 -9.90 12.89
C GLY A 71 12.41 -9.22 12.82
N GLU A 72 12.03 -8.64 13.94
CA GLU A 72 10.78 -7.89 14.10
C GLU A 72 10.70 -6.74 13.08
N LEU A 73 9.51 -6.53 12.51
CA LEU A 73 9.26 -5.43 11.57
C LEU A 73 9.05 -4.13 12.35
N HIS A 74 9.84 -3.12 12.04
CA HIS A 74 9.61 -1.77 12.51
C HIS A 74 8.79 -0.99 11.49
N VAL A 75 7.73 -0.33 11.95
CA VAL A 75 6.84 0.47 11.10
C VAL A 75 6.80 1.90 11.63
N GLU A 76 7.42 2.82 10.91
CA GLU A 76 7.43 4.25 11.24
C GLU A 76 6.13 4.92 10.79
N GLU A 77 5.75 6.01 11.48
CA GLU A 77 4.57 6.86 11.20
C GLU A 77 3.20 6.18 11.37
N LEU A 78 3.15 4.91 11.78
CA LEU A 78 1.90 4.17 11.97
C LEU A 78 0.98 4.80 13.04
N GLU A 79 1.52 5.19 14.19
CA GLU A 79 0.72 5.74 15.31
C GLU A 79 0.09 7.11 15.01
N ARG A 80 0.53 7.77 13.94
CA ARG A 80 -0.01 9.07 13.50
C ARG A 80 -1.15 8.92 12.49
N LEU A 81 -1.48 7.70 12.11
CA LEU A 81 -2.55 7.43 11.17
C LEU A 81 -3.91 7.64 11.84
N ASP A 82 -4.70 8.55 11.25
CA ASP A 82 -6.11 8.76 11.59
C ASP A 82 -6.99 8.01 10.58
N ILE A 83 -7.19 6.73 10.87
CA ILE A 83 -7.90 5.76 10.01
C ILE A 83 -9.12 5.12 10.67
N GLN A 84 -9.49 5.52 11.89
CA GLN A 84 -10.59 4.90 12.62
C GLN A 84 -11.93 5.05 11.88
N ASP A 85 -12.69 3.95 11.78
CA ASP A 85 -13.97 3.85 11.07
C ASP A 85 -13.87 4.30 9.59
N ARG A 86 -12.79 3.91 8.89
CA ARG A 86 -12.54 4.26 7.48
C ARG A 86 -12.14 3.06 6.65
N ASP A 87 -12.57 3.07 5.39
CA ASP A 87 -12.00 2.18 4.39
C ASP A 87 -10.52 2.50 4.15
N VAL A 88 -9.67 1.49 4.32
CA VAL A 88 -8.21 1.59 4.15
C VAL A 88 -7.71 0.71 3.02
N LEU A 89 -7.02 1.32 2.05
CA LEU A 89 -6.28 0.64 0.99
C LEU A 89 -4.79 0.65 1.31
N LEU A 90 -4.26 -0.50 1.72
CA LEU A 90 -2.82 -0.70 1.92
C LEU A 90 -2.13 -1.03 0.58
N ILE A 91 -1.05 -0.31 0.26
CA ILE A 91 -0.27 -0.48 -0.98
C ILE A 91 1.18 -0.80 -0.65
N ASP A 92 1.71 -1.83 -1.31
CA ASP A 92 3.12 -2.21 -1.33
C ASP A 92 3.57 -2.46 -2.78
N ASP A 93 4.87 -2.46 -3.06
CA ASP A 93 5.39 -2.67 -4.42
C ASP A 93 5.48 -4.13 -4.84
N ILE A 94 5.67 -5.04 -3.88
CA ILE A 94 5.79 -6.47 -4.15
C ILE A 94 5.21 -7.35 -3.04
N PHE A 95 4.41 -8.33 -3.45
CA PHE A 95 4.02 -9.43 -2.57
C PHE A 95 5.02 -10.58 -2.74
N ASP A 96 6.04 -10.64 -1.87
CA ASP A 96 7.00 -11.75 -1.82
C ASP A 96 6.56 -12.82 -0.81
N THR A 97 7.10 -12.82 0.41
CA THR A 97 6.69 -13.77 1.47
C THR A 97 5.41 -13.39 2.19
N GLY A 98 4.88 -12.18 1.95
CA GLY A 98 3.69 -11.63 2.60
C GLY A 98 3.87 -11.17 4.06
N LYS A 99 5.02 -11.43 4.70
CA LYS A 99 5.26 -11.10 6.11
C LYS A 99 5.08 -9.61 6.43
N THR A 100 5.61 -8.73 5.58
CA THR A 100 5.48 -7.27 5.73
C THR A 100 4.01 -6.84 5.71
N LEU A 101 3.28 -7.23 4.66
CA LEU A 101 1.87 -6.89 4.51
C LEU A 101 1.01 -7.48 5.63
N GLN A 102 1.28 -8.71 6.08
CA GLN A 102 0.56 -9.34 7.17
C GLN A 102 0.72 -8.56 8.48
N GLU A 103 1.97 -8.21 8.82
CA GLU A 103 2.26 -7.48 10.06
C GLU A 103 1.73 -6.03 10.01
N VAL A 104 1.90 -5.33 8.90
CA VAL A 104 1.35 -3.98 8.72
C VAL A 104 -0.17 -4.01 8.80
N THR A 105 -0.83 -4.95 8.11
CA THR A 105 -2.29 -5.11 8.15
C THR A 105 -2.79 -5.40 9.56
N ARG A 106 -2.08 -6.27 10.31
CA ARG A 106 -2.40 -6.54 11.71
C ARG A 106 -2.37 -5.25 12.54
N ARG A 107 -1.30 -4.46 12.43
CA ARG A 107 -1.18 -3.21 13.19
C ARG A 107 -2.16 -2.13 12.75
N LEU A 108 -2.53 -2.07 11.46
CA LEU A 108 -3.57 -1.16 10.98
C LEU A 108 -4.93 -1.53 11.59
N ARG A 109 -5.26 -2.81 11.70
CA ARG A 109 -6.51 -3.26 12.35
C ARG A 109 -6.59 -2.86 13.83
N ASP A 110 -5.44 -2.80 14.52
CA ASP A 110 -5.39 -2.35 15.92
C ASP A 110 -5.77 -0.86 16.05
N LEU A 111 -5.74 -0.07 14.96
CA LEU A 111 -6.19 1.34 14.91
C LEU A 111 -7.69 1.48 14.57
N GLY A 112 -8.40 0.37 14.38
CA GLY A 112 -9.85 0.32 14.14
C GLY A 112 -10.36 0.98 12.86
N PRO A 113 -9.74 0.76 11.68
CA PRO A 113 -10.37 1.11 10.40
C PRO A 113 -11.72 0.42 10.22
#